data_AF-A0A7R9AIX8-F1
#
_entry.id   AF-A0A7R9AIX8-F1
#
_cell.length_a   1.000
_cell.length_b   1.000
_cell.length_c   1.000
_cell.angle_alpha   90.00
_cell.angle_beta   90.00
_cell.angle_gamma   90.00
#
_symmetry.space_group_name_H-M   'P 1'
#
loop_
_entity.id
_entity.type
_entity.pdbx_description
1 polymer ?
#
loop_
_entity_poly.entity_id
_entity_poly.type
_entity_poly.pdbx_seq_one_letter_code
_entity_poly.pdbx_strand_id
1 'polypeptide(L)'
;TFIAATSVVAIIIVIITISSIFYYRLRKEQARKITLPKKETERFRRGEPMNINPTLSLSEQADLLPYDEHWEFPAKRLRLGEELGRGTFGIAIKAVARGIRPSEPETTVVVKKSKPH
;
A
#
# COMPACT_ATOMS: atom_id res chain seq x y z
N THR A 1 -31.68 44.26 -23.13
CA THR A 1 -31.22 44.06 -21.73
C THR A 1 -31.65 42.70 -21.19
N PHE A 2 -32.93 42.31 -21.28
CA PHE A 2 -33.43 41.00 -20.81
C PHE A 2 -32.77 39.79 -21.48
N ILE A 3 -32.64 39.77 -22.81
CA ILE A 3 -32.02 38.66 -23.55
C ILE A 3 -30.55 38.46 -23.10
N ALA A 4 -29.80 39.56 -22.97
CA ALA A 4 -28.42 39.54 -22.51
C ALA A 4 -28.30 39.05 -21.04
N ALA A 5 -29.25 39.41 -20.17
CA ALA A 5 -29.28 38.90 -18.80
C ALA A 5 -29.54 37.39 -18.74
N THR A 6 -30.48 36.87 -19.55
CA THR A 6 -30.78 35.43 -19.59
C THR A 6 -29.62 34.59 -20.14
N SER A 7 -28.89 35.10 -21.14
CA SER A 7 -27.71 34.40 -21.66
C SER A 7 -26.58 34.33 -20.64
N VAL A 8 -26.38 35.39 -19.84
CA VAL A 8 -25.36 35.40 -18.78
C VAL A 8 -25.70 34.39 -17.68
N VAL A 9 -26.97 34.32 -17.26
CA VAL A 9 -27.42 33.34 -16.26
C VAL A 9 -27.23 31.90 -16.76
N ALA A 10 -27.55 31.62 -18.02
CA ALA A 10 -27.34 30.30 -18.61
C ALA A 10 -25.85 29.91 -18.62
N ILE A 11 -24.95 30.83 -18.96
CA ILE A 11 -23.49 30.60 -18.94
C ILE A 11 -23.00 30.28 -17.52
N ILE A 12 -23.48 31.02 -16.51
CA ILE A 12 -23.11 30.77 -15.11
C ILE A 12 -23.54 29.36 -14.67
N ILE A 13 -24.75 28.93 -15.02
CA ILE A 13 -25.24 27.58 -14.71
C ILE A 13 -24.34 26.53 -15.37
N VAL A 14 -23.99 26.71 -16.65
CA VAL A 14 -23.07 25.79 -17.35
C VAL A 14 -21.72 25.74 -16.65
N ILE A 15 -21.14 26.88 -16.27
CA ILE A 15 -19.86 26.92 -15.53
C ILE A 15 -19.96 26.21 -14.19
N ILE A 16 -21.04 26.42 -13.42
CA ILE A 16 -21.27 25.75 -12.14
C ILE A 16 -21.38 24.24 -12.33
N THR A 17 -22.12 23.77 -13.33
CA THR A 17 -22.26 22.33 -13.61
C THR A 17 -20.92 21.70 -14.00
N ILE A 18 -20.14 22.35 -14.88
CA ILE A 18 -18.80 21.89 -15.27
C ILE A 18 -17.86 21.86 -14.06
N SER A 19 -17.85 22.93 -13.26
CA SER A 19 -17.02 23.05 -12.06
C SER A 19 -17.37 21.97 -11.03
N SER A 20 -18.65 21.71 -10.84
CA SER A 20 -19.16 20.64 -9.97
C SER A 20 -18.71 19.27 -10.46
N ILE A 21 -18.88 18.95 -11.76
CA ILE A 21 -18.41 17.69 -12.35
C ILE A 21 -16.90 17.53 -12.18
N PHE A 22 -16.12 18.59 -12.46
CA PHE A 22 -14.68 18.59 -12.30
C PHE A 22 -14.27 18.32 -10.85
N TYR A 23 -14.90 18.99 -9.88
CA TYR A 23 -14.69 18.76 -8.46
C TYR A 23 -14.99 17.30 -8.06
N TYR A 24 -16.11 16.74 -8.51
CA TYR A 24 -16.45 15.33 -8.25
C TYR A 24 -15.44 14.36 -8.87
N ARG A 25 -14.95 14.63 -10.08
CA ARG A 25 -13.95 13.81 -10.77
C ARG A 25 -12.63 13.77 -9.99
N LEU A 26 -12.13 14.94 -9.59
CA LEU A 26 -10.92 15.06 -8.79
C LEU A 26 -11.05 14.32 -7.46
N ARG A 27 -12.16 14.52 -6.74
CA ARG A 27 -12.38 13.85 -5.44
C ARG A 27 -12.46 12.33 -5.59
N LYS A 28 -13.11 11.82 -6.64
CA LYS A 28 -13.23 10.38 -6.92
C LYS A 28 -11.87 9.75 -7.26
N GLU A 29 -11.01 10.48 -7.96
CA GLU A 29 -9.67 9.99 -8.29
C GLU A 29 -8.78 9.90 -7.05
N GLN A 30 -8.78 10.93 -6.21
CA GLN A 30 -8.05 10.91 -4.94
C GLN A 30 -8.56 9.80 -4.01
N ALA A 31 -9.88 9.62 -3.91
CA ALA A 31 -10.47 8.53 -3.14
C ALA A 31 -10.01 7.15 -3.65
N ARG A 32 -9.96 6.94 -4.98
CA ARG A 32 -9.46 5.70 -5.57
C ARG A 32 -7.99 5.45 -5.23
N LYS A 33 -7.13 6.46 -5.32
CA LYS A 33 -5.70 6.34 -4.97
C LYS A 33 -5.48 5.86 -3.53
N ILE A 34 -6.40 6.12 -2.61
CA ILE A 34 -6.32 5.65 -1.21
C ILE A 34 -7.05 4.32 -1.02
N THR A 35 -8.19 4.10 -1.67
CA THR A 35 -8.99 2.89 -1.50
C THR A 35 -8.32 1.66 -2.12
N LEU A 36 -7.66 1.79 -3.28
CA LEU A 36 -7.01 0.66 -3.95
C LEU A 36 -5.89 0.05 -3.08
N PRO A 37 -4.90 0.81 -2.60
CA PRO A 37 -3.83 0.27 -1.75
C PRO A 37 -4.37 -0.38 -0.49
N LYS A 38 -5.38 0.23 0.15
CA LYS A 38 -6.02 -0.36 1.33
C LYS A 38 -6.67 -1.70 1.02
N LYS A 39 -7.44 -1.79 -0.08
CA LYS A 39 -8.08 -3.05 -0.49
C LYS A 39 -7.05 -4.14 -0.79
N GLU A 40 -5.93 -3.76 -1.40
CA GLU A 40 -4.83 -4.65 -1.70
C GLU A 40 -4.14 -5.16 -0.43
N THR A 41 -3.79 -4.28 0.52
CA THR A 41 -3.24 -4.67 1.83
C THR A 41 -4.18 -5.62 2.57
N GLU A 42 -5.49 -5.34 2.58
CA GLU A 42 -6.49 -6.21 3.22
C GLU A 42 -6.63 -7.57 2.53
N ARG A 43 -6.42 -7.64 1.21
CA ARG A 43 -6.38 -8.91 0.48
C ARG A 43 -5.15 -9.71 0.87
N PHE A 44 -3.97 -9.09 0.92
CA PHE A 44 -2.74 -9.75 1.38
C PHE A 44 -2.84 -10.22 2.84
N ARG A 45 -3.46 -9.43 3.72
CA ARG A 45 -3.68 -9.82 5.12
C ARG A 45 -4.60 -11.04 5.25
N ARG A 46 -5.74 -11.02 4.55
CA ARG A 46 -6.72 -12.13 4.66
C ARG A 46 -6.35 -13.38 3.87
N GLY A 47 -5.60 -13.25 2.79
CA GLY A 47 -5.38 -14.34 1.84
C GLY A 47 -6.69 -14.86 1.21
N GLU A 48 -6.59 -16.02 0.57
CA GLU A 48 -7.69 -16.76 -0.06
C GLU A 48 -7.55 -18.27 0.23
N PRO A 49 -7.61 -18.71 1.50
CA PRO A 49 -7.28 -20.08 1.89
C PRO A 49 -8.20 -21.14 1.28
N MET A 50 -9.42 -20.77 0.92
CA MET A 50 -10.38 -21.66 0.26
C MET A 50 -9.99 -22.01 -1.19
N ASN A 51 -9.10 -21.22 -1.80
CA ASN A 51 -8.63 -21.42 -3.17
C ASN A 51 -7.32 -22.22 -3.23
N ILE A 52 -6.79 -22.69 -2.09
CA ILE A 52 -5.54 -23.43 -2.04
C ILE A 52 -5.75 -24.84 -2.62
N ASN A 53 -4.97 -25.17 -3.64
CA ASN A 53 -4.94 -26.50 -4.22
C ASN A 53 -3.99 -27.42 -3.43
N PRO A 54 -4.48 -28.54 -2.86
CA PRO A 54 -3.65 -29.49 -2.11
C PRO A 54 -2.65 -30.27 -2.98
N THR A 55 -2.78 -30.27 -4.30
CA THR A 55 -1.86 -30.99 -5.21
C THR A 55 -0.64 -30.17 -5.61
N LEU A 56 -0.61 -28.88 -5.30
CA LEU A 56 0.52 -27.97 -5.58
C LEU A 56 1.25 -27.63 -4.28
N SER A 57 2.50 -27.19 -4.37
CA SER A 57 3.24 -26.78 -3.18
C SER A 57 2.69 -25.46 -2.62
N LEU A 58 2.87 -25.24 -1.31
CA LEU A 58 2.48 -23.98 -0.67
C LEU A 58 3.28 -22.79 -1.21
N SER A 59 4.55 -23.01 -1.58
CA SER A 59 5.41 -21.95 -2.12
C SER A 59 4.91 -21.42 -3.46
N GLU A 60 4.33 -22.27 -4.30
CA GLU A 60 3.74 -21.87 -5.59
C GLU A 60 2.44 -21.07 -5.41
N GLN A 61 1.82 -21.16 -4.23
CA GLN A 61 0.54 -20.54 -3.92
C GLN A 61 0.64 -19.54 -2.75
N ALA A 62 1.82 -18.96 -2.53
CA ALA A 62 2.10 -18.09 -1.40
C ALA A 62 1.18 -16.85 -1.36
N ASP A 63 0.74 -16.35 -2.52
CA ASP A 63 -0.16 -15.20 -2.63
C ASP A 63 -1.58 -15.46 -2.08
N LEU A 64 -1.96 -16.74 -1.92
CA LEU A 64 -3.24 -17.14 -1.35
C LEU A 64 -3.18 -17.29 0.18
N LEU A 65 -1.98 -17.29 0.77
CA LEU A 65 -1.82 -17.49 2.20
C LEU A 65 -2.21 -16.22 2.98
N PRO A 66 -2.93 -16.35 4.11
CA PRO A 66 -3.15 -15.22 5.00
C PRO A 66 -1.83 -14.77 5.65
N TYR A 67 -1.71 -13.47 5.88
CA TYR A 67 -0.59 -12.91 6.65
C TYR A 67 -1.01 -12.66 8.10
N ASP A 68 -0.27 -13.27 9.03
CA ASP A 68 -0.50 -13.12 10.47
C ASP A 68 0.25 -11.88 11.00
N GLU A 69 -0.51 -10.93 11.56
CA GLU A 69 0.00 -9.69 12.14
C GLU A 69 0.92 -9.92 13.35
N HIS A 70 0.91 -11.10 13.97
CA HIS A 70 1.86 -11.45 15.03
C HIS A 70 3.32 -11.36 14.58
N TRP A 71 3.59 -11.50 13.28
CA TRP A 71 4.93 -11.35 12.70
C TRP A 71 5.33 -9.89 12.42
N GLU A 72 4.47 -8.91 12.67
CA GLU A 72 4.82 -7.49 12.52
C GLU A 72 5.83 -7.05 13.59
N PHE A 73 6.96 -6.48 13.14
CA PHE A 73 7.96 -5.91 14.02
C PHE A 73 7.94 -4.37 13.97
N PRO A 74 7.86 -3.66 15.11
CA PRO A 74 7.81 -2.20 15.11
C PRO A 74 9.04 -1.57 14.48
N ALA A 75 8.86 -0.83 13.38
CA ALA A 75 9.96 -0.18 12.66
C ALA A 75 10.83 0.73 13.54
N LYS A 76 10.24 1.39 14.56
CA LYS A 76 10.98 2.22 15.53
C LYS A 76 11.99 1.43 16.38
N ARG A 77 11.83 0.11 16.49
CA ARG A 77 12.72 -0.81 17.21
C ARG A 77 13.74 -1.49 16.29
N LEU A 78 13.76 -1.13 14.99
CA LEU A 78 14.67 -1.66 13.99
C LEU A 78 15.64 -0.57 13.54
N ARG A 79 16.94 -0.76 13.79
CA ARG A 79 18.00 0.15 13.34
C ARG A 79 18.73 -0.46 12.16
N LEU A 80 18.57 0.14 10.99
CA LEU A 80 19.25 -0.29 9.77
C LEU A 80 20.71 0.19 9.77
N GLY A 81 21.61 -0.66 9.31
CA GLY A 81 23.04 -0.38 9.16
C GLY A 81 23.50 -0.53 7.71
N GLU A 82 24.65 -1.15 7.53
CA GLU A 82 25.29 -1.33 6.22
C GLU A 82 24.55 -2.33 5.31
N GLU A 83 24.71 -2.15 4.00
CA GLU A 83 24.30 -3.14 3.01
C GLU A 83 25.26 -4.33 3.04
N LEU A 84 24.70 -5.53 3.17
CA LEU A 84 25.48 -6.77 3.10
C LEU A 84 25.52 -7.35 1.69
N GLY A 85 24.54 -6.99 0.84
CA GLY A 85 24.53 -7.40 -0.56
C GLY A 85 23.32 -6.87 -1.32
N ARG A 86 23.47 -6.74 -2.64
CA ARG A 86 22.45 -6.23 -3.55
C ARG A 86 22.38 -7.09 -4.79
N GLY A 87 21.20 -7.67 -5.02
CA GLY A 87 20.87 -8.38 -6.24
C GLY A 87 20.09 -7.49 -7.20
N THR A 88 19.62 -8.05 -8.32
CA THR A 88 18.79 -7.33 -9.29
C THR A 88 17.51 -6.80 -8.65
N PHE A 89 16.84 -7.62 -7.84
CA PHE A 89 15.49 -7.35 -7.33
C PHE A 89 15.42 -6.90 -5.87
N GLY A 90 16.53 -6.89 -5.15
CA GLY A 90 16.49 -6.58 -3.72
C GLY A 90 17.84 -6.31 -3.09
N ILE A 91 17.77 -5.87 -1.83
CA ILE A 91 18.90 -5.47 -1.00
C ILE A 91 18.79 -6.20 0.34
N ALA A 92 19.90 -6.74 0.82
CA ALA A 92 20.06 -7.29 2.15
C ALA A 92 20.83 -6.27 3.01
N ILE A 93 20.21 -5.83 4.10
CA ILE A 93 20.75 -4.78 4.97
C ILE A 93 20.98 -5.38 6.35
N LYS A 94 22.18 -5.20 6.92
CA LYS A 94 22.43 -5.52 8.33
C LYS A 94 21.63 -4.58 9.20
N ALA A 95 20.98 -5.10 10.23
CA ALA A 95 20.22 -4.27 11.17
C ALA A 95 20.36 -4.78 12.60
N VAL A 96 20.01 -3.93 13.55
CA VAL A 96 19.84 -4.29 14.95
C VAL A 96 18.37 -4.16 15.32
N ALA A 97 17.77 -5.26 15.74
CA ALA A 97 16.38 -5.34 16.18
C ALA A 97 16.32 -5.42 17.71
N ARG A 98 15.62 -4.48 18.33
CA ARG A 98 15.48 -4.41 19.79
C ARG A 98 14.27 -5.21 20.27
N GLY A 99 14.51 -6.18 21.16
CA GLY A 99 13.46 -7.02 21.74
C GLY A 99 12.75 -7.94 20.73
N ILE A 100 13.41 -8.31 19.63
CA ILE A 100 12.90 -9.33 18.71
C ILE A 100 13.00 -10.75 19.31
N ARG A 101 13.98 -10.96 20.21
CA ARG A 101 14.12 -12.18 21.01
C ARG A 101 13.93 -11.84 22.49
N PRO A 102 13.18 -12.62 23.28
CA PRO A 102 12.95 -12.34 24.70
C PRO A 102 14.23 -12.29 25.54
N SER A 103 15.21 -13.14 25.20
CA SER A 103 16.47 -13.29 25.93
C SER A 103 17.52 -12.24 25.55
N GLU A 104 17.29 -11.47 24.49
CA GLU A 104 18.29 -10.55 23.96
C GLU A 104 17.70 -9.14 23.77
N PRO A 105 18.23 -8.14 24.48
CA PRO A 105 17.72 -6.78 24.35
C PRO A 105 17.96 -6.21 22.94
N GLU A 106 19.07 -6.59 22.30
CA GLU A 106 19.39 -6.25 20.92
C GLU A 106 19.89 -7.48 20.17
N THR A 107 19.34 -7.71 18.98
CA THR A 107 19.75 -8.82 18.11
C THR A 107 20.19 -8.27 16.76
N THR A 108 21.34 -8.71 16.27
CA THR A 108 21.76 -8.43 14.89
C THR A 108 20.96 -9.31 13.93
N VAL A 109 20.32 -8.70 12.94
CA VAL A 109 19.46 -9.35 11.94
C VAL A 109 19.81 -8.88 10.52
N VAL A 110 19.29 -9.59 9.53
CA VAL A 110 19.31 -9.14 8.13
C VAL A 110 17.89 -8.73 7.74
N VAL A 111 17.76 -7.55 7.13
CA VAL A 111 16.50 -7.05 6.58
C VAL A 111 16.58 -7.15 5.06
N LYS A 112 15.71 -7.98 4.48
CA LYS A 112 15.56 -8.10 3.02
C LYS A 112 14.51 -7.12 2.54
N LYS A 113 14.85 -6.31 1.55
CA LYS A 113 13.94 -5.34 0.92
C LYS A 113 13.95 -5.49 -0.59
N SER A 114 12.82 -5.24 -1.22
CA SER A 114 12.75 -4.98 -2.66
C SER A 114 13.36 -3.61 -2.98
N LYS A 115 13.91 -3.45 -4.18
CA LYS A 115 14.30 -2.13 -4.65
C LYS A 115 13.05 -1.30 -4.97
N PRO A 116 13.05 0.02 -4.71
CA PRO A 116 12.05 0.89 -5.30
C PRO A 116 12.21 0.84 -6.82
N HIS A 117 11.09 0.65 -7.52
CA HIS A 117 11.00 0.81 -8.98
C HIS A 117 11.01 2.30 -9.34
#